data_AF-A0A3P7IGM1-F1
#
_entry.id   AF-A0A3P7IGM1-F1
#
_cell.length_a   1.000
_cell.length_b   1.000
_cell.length_c   1.000
_cell.angle_alpha   90.00
_cell.angle_beta   90.00
_cell.angle_gamma   90.00
#
_symmetry.space_group_name_H-M   'P 1'
#
loop_
_entity.id
_entity.type
_entity.pdbx_description
1 polymer ?
#
loop_
_entity_poly.entity_id
_entity_poly.type
_entity_poly.pdbx_seq_one_letter_code
_entity_poly.pdbx_strand_id
1 'polypeptide(L)'
;EIREQQERFKEKKNRKDYWLCEGIVVKIITKKLGDEYYKAKGVVKSLIDEYTASVKLDDGTLVKLDQTHVETVIPSIGREMKIVNGAYRGCTAKLESLDKDNFCLNLCISEGPMHGRSVRVPYEDASKLAYIMSLESEVVRGSLKLKKGDIFKKKKKKVDPKMIDLTIKKDEKTNTAGKTKAEIAFEKRREQTIFERMQKKAAVSHRERVEEFNKQMSELTEFNDIPKVSWTK
;
A
#
# COMPACT_ATOMS: atom_id res chain seq x y z
N GLU A 1 4.91 18.98 32.05
CA GLU A 1 6.09 19.26 31.21
C GLU A 1 6.84 18.02 30.71
N ILE A 2 7.49 17.22 31.56
CA ILE A 2 8.30 16.05 31.11
C ILE A 2 7.47 15.06 30.26
N ARG A 3 6.23 14.80 30.66
CA ARG A 3 5.31 13.88 29.97
C ARG A 3 4.91 14.36 28.58
N GLU A 4 4.57 15.64 28.45
CA GLU A 4 4.16 16.24 27.18
C GLU A 4 5.34 16.33 26.21
N GLN A 5 6.54 16.63 26.72
CA GLN A 5 7.77 16.61 25.93
C GLN A 5 8.07 15.19 25.41
N GLN A 6 7.91 14.16 26.24
CA GLN A 6 8.06 12.77 25.80
C GLN A 6 7.03 12.39 24.72
N GLU A 7 5.78 12.85 24.85
CA GLU A 7 4.75 12.62 23.82
C GLU A 7 5.07 13.33 22.52
N ARG A 8 5.47 14.59 22.56
CA ARG A 8 5.89 15.34 21.35
C ARG A 8 7.10 14.70 20.68
N PHE A 9 8.03 14.16 21.46
CA PHE A 9 9.19 13.44 20.91
C PHE A 9 8.76 12.12 20.24
N LYS A 10 7.88 11.34 20.90
CA LYS A 10 7.31 10.13 20.32
C LYS A 10 6.48 10.43 19.07
N GLU A 11 5.68 11.50 19.07
CA GLU A 11 4.91 11.96 17.91
C GLU A 11 5.84 12.22 16.73
N LYS A 12 6.88 13.07 16.91
CA LYS A 12 7.83 13.38 15.84
C LYS A 12 8.57 12.15 15.29
N LYS A 13 8.90 11.19 16.16
CA LYS A 13 9.61 9.97 15.75
C LYS A 13 8.69 8.96 15.05
N ASN A 14 7.45 8.84 15.51
CA ASN A 14 6.50 7.80 15.09
C ASN A 14 5.52 8.27 14.01
N ARG A 15 5.39 9.57 13.77
CA ARG A 15 4.62 10.12 12.65
C ARG A 15 5.26 9.68 11.35
N LYS A 16 4.50 8.97 10.52
CA LYS A 16 4.88 8.60 9.16
C LYS A 16 3.84 9.12 8.18
N ASP A 17 4.25 9.22 6.93
CA ASP A 17 3.35 9.56 5.81
C ASP A 17 2.38 8.42 5.49
N TYR A 18 2.78 7.18 5.80
CA TYR A 18 1.95 6.00 5.66
C TYR A 18 1.28 5.58 6.97
N TRP A 19 0.02 5.16 6.88
CA TRP A 19 -0.78 4.72 8.02
C TRP A 19 -1.37 3.32 7.86
N LEU A 20 -1.31 2.71 6.68
CA LEU A 20 -1.83 1.36 6.50
C LEU A 20 -1.07 0.35 7.39
N CYS A 21 -1.81 -0.54 8.02
CA CYS A 21 -1.24 -1.63 8.81
C CYS A 21 -2.14 -2.87 8.77
N GLU A 22 -1.56 -4.03 9.06
CA GLU A 22 -2.28 -5.30 9.05
C GLU A 22 -3.26 -5.41 10.22
N GLY A 23 -4.38 -6.09 9.97
CA GLY A 23 -5.38 -6.37 11.00
C GLY A 23 -6.30 -5.19 11.33
N ILE A 24 -6.44 -4.22 10.44
CA ILE A 24 -7.45 -3.15 10.55
C ILE A 24 -8.54 -3.32 9.49
N VAL A 25 -9.70 -2.75 9.78
CA VAL A 25 -10.79 -2.61 8.82
C VAL A 25 -10.66 -1.24 8.15
N VAL A 26 -10.79 -1.20 6.82
CA VAL A 26 -10.77 0.03 6.03
C VAL A 26 -12.04 0.11 5.18
N LYS A 27 -12.40 1.33 4.79
CA LYS A 27 -13.52 1.60 3.90
C LYS A 27 -12.99 2.07 2.55
N ILE A 28 -13.47 1.47 1.48
CA ILE A 28 -13.04 1.81 0.13
C ILE A 28 -13.77 3.08 -0.31
N ILE A 29 -13.02 4.08 -0.77
CA ILE A 29 -13.57 5.35 -1.26
C ILE A 29 -13.36 5.55 -2.77
N THR A 30 -12.57 4.70 -3.42
CA THR A 30 -12.39 4.78 -4.87
C THR A 30 -13.58 4.16 -5.61
N LYS A 31 -13.99 4.79 -6.71
CA LYS A 31 -14.95 4.22 -7.67
C LYS A 31 -14.27 3.45 -8.81
N LYS A 32 -12.93 3.48 -8.89
CA LYS A 32 -12.16 2.86 -9.98
C LYS A 32 -12.32 1.34 -10.04
N LEU A 33 -12.68 0.71 -8.92
CA LEU A 33 -12.91 -0.73 -8.84
C LEU A 33 -14.33 -1.13 -9.25
N GLY A 34 -15.21 -0.16 -9.51
CA GLY A 34 -16.65 -0.36 -9.69
C GLY A 34 -17.46 0.21 -8.53
N ASP A 35 -18.67 0.66 -8.83
CA ASP A 35 -19.58 1.25 -7.84
C ASP A 35 -20.03 0.22 -6.79
N GLU A 36 -19.92 -1.09 -7.08
CA GLU A 36 -20.22 -2.17 -6.13
C GLU A 36 -19.29 -2.18 -4.91
N TYR A 37 -18.04 -1.74 -5.07
CA TYR A 37 -17.06 -1.69 -3.97
C TYR A 37 -16.97 -0.30 -3.34
N TYR A 38 -17.61 0.72 -3.92
CA TYR A 38 -17.59 2.06 -3.37
C TYR A 38 -18.31 2.08 -2.00
N LYS A 39 -17.63 2.56 -0.96
CA LYS A 39 -18.05 2.55 0.45
C LYS A 39 -18.16 1.14 1.07
N ALA A 40 -17.76 0.09 0.36
CA ALA A 40 -17.63 -1.23 0.95
C ALA A 40 -16.51 -1.25 2.00
N LYS A 41 -16.64 -2.14 2.99
CA LYS A 41 -15.64 -2.36 4.03
C LYS A 41 -14.79 -3.57 3.66
N GLY A 42 -13.55 -3.56 4.08
CA GLY A 42 -12.66 -4.69 3.93
C GLY A 42 -11.64 -4.74 5.05
N VAL A 43 -11.07 -5.92 5.26
CA VAL A 43 -10.01 -6.17 6.23
C VAL A 43 -8.68 -6.20 5.51
N VAL A 44 -7.72 -5.37 5.92
CA VAL A 44 -6.36 -5.45 5.34
C VAL A 44 -5.64 -6.66 5.93
N LYS A 45 -5.30 -7.58 5.03
CA LYS A 45 -4.78 -8.91 5.36
C LYS A 45 -3.27 -8.93 5.42
N SER A 46 -2.62 -8.26 4.46
CA SER A 46 -1.17 -8.11 4.40
C SER A 46 -0.78 -6.79 3.72
N LEU A 47 0.34 -6.21 4.13
CA LEU A 47 0.95 -5.09 3.42
C LEU A 47 1.81 -5.60 2.26
N ILE A 48 1.72 -4.93 1.11
CA ILE A 48 2.57 -5.23 -0.05
C ILE A 48 3.77 -4.29 -0.06
N ASP A 49 3.51 -3.02 0.25
CA ASP A 49 4.50 -1.98 0.51
C ASP A 49 3.99 -1.08 1.64
N GLU A 50 4.68 0.01 1.93
CA GLU A 50 4.30 0.93 3.02
C GLU A 50 2.95 1.65 2.77
N TYR A 51 2.54 1.81 1.50
CA TYR A 51 1.36 2.58 1.09
C TYR A 51 0.23 1.72 0.52
N THR A 52 0.49 0.45 0.25
CA THR A 52 -0.40 -0.45 -0.48
C THR A 52 -0.63 -1.73 0.30
N ALA A 53 -1.89 -2.09 0.46
CA ALA A 53 -2.32 -3.29 1.18
C ALA A 53 -3.14 -4.23 0.30
N SER A 54 -3.09 -5.52 0.63
CA SER A 54 -4.07 -6.50 0.17
C SER A 54 -5.28 -6.46 1.11
N VAL A 55 -6.40 -5.94 0.62
CA VAL A 55 -7.66 -5.81 1.36
C VAL A 55 -8.60 -6.94 0.95
N LYS A 56 -9.06 -7.70 1.95
CA LYS A 56 -10.10 -8.71 1.77
C LYS A 56 -11.46 -8.08 2.02
N LEU A 57 -12.29 -8.03 0.98
CA LEU A 57 -13.69 -7.61 1.07
C LEU A 57 -14.55 -8.68 1.79
N ASP A 58 -15.74 -8.28 2.20
CA ASP A 58 -16.73 -9.17 2.83
C ASP A 58 -17.13 -10.34 1.91
N ASP A 59 -17.15 -10.12 0.60
CA ASP A 59 -17.41 -11.15 -0.43
C ASP A 59 -16.27 -12.19 -0.57
N GLY A 60 -15.15 -11.95 0.11
CA GLY A 60 -13.96 -12.79 0.08
C GLY A 60 -12.95 -12.44 -1.01
N THR A 61 -13.30 -11.52 -1.92
CA THR A 61 -12.41 -10.97 -2.94
C THR A 61 -11.23 -10.25 -2.29
N LEU A 62 -10.02 -10.53 -2.79
CA LEU A 62 -8.79 -9.84 -2.39
C LEU A 62 -8.47 -8.78 -3.42
N VAL A 63 -8.30 -7.53 -2.98
CA VAL A 63 -8.01 -6.39 -3.85
C VAL A 63 -6.79 -5.65 -3.33
N LYS A 64 -5.90 -5.28 -4.24
CA LYS A 64 -4.74 -4.43 -3.94
C LYS A 64 -5.18 -2.97 -3.95
N LEU A 65 -5.04 -2.29 -2.81
CA LEU A 65 -5.47 -0.90 -2.63
C LEU A 65 -4.36 -0.07 -1.99
N ASP A 66 -4.14 1.11 -2.57
CA ASP A 66 -3.29 2.17 -2.02
C ASP A 66 -4.04 2.94 -0.93
N GLN A 67 -3.32 3.52 0.03
CA GLN A 67 -3.87 4.27 1.15
C GLN A 67 -4.77 5.44 0.71
N THR A 68 -4.50 6.05 -0.46
CA THR A 68 -5.31 7.15 -1.01
C THR A 68 -6.73 6.73 -1.42
N HIS A 69 -6.93 5.44 -1.64
CA HIS A 69 -8.21 4.89 -2.08
C HIS A 69 -9.04 4.29 -0.94
N VAL A 70 -8.55 4.39 0.30
CA VAL A 70 -9.20 3.85 1.49
C VAL A 70 -9.24 4.86 2.63
N GLU A 71 -10.21 4.70 3.52
CA GLU A 71 -10.42 5.52 4.71
C GLU A 71 -10.41 4.62 5.96
N THR A 72 -10.00 5.16 7.10
CA THR A 72 -10.13 4.47 8.39
C THR A 72 -11.61 4.24 8.72
N VAL A 73 -11.89 3.21 9.51
CA VAL A 73 -13.25 2.89 9.95
C VAL A 73 -13.34 3.07 11.44
N ILE A 74 -14.24 3.94 11.90
CA ILE A 74 -14.50 4.12 13.32
C ILE A 74 -15.58 3.10 13.76
N PRO A 75 -15.32 2.22 14.74
CA PRO A 75 -16.29 1.30 15.29
C PRO A 75 -17.27 2.02 16.23
N SER A 76 -18.26 1.28 16.76
CA SER A 76 -19.12 1.82 17.81
C SER A 76 -18.33 2.09 19.09
N ILE A 77 -18.78 3.05 19.88
CA ILE A 77 -18.23 3.36 21.20
C ILE A 77 -18.17 2.09 22.06
N GLY A 78 -17.09 1.95 22.82
CA GLY A 78 -16.78 0.80 23.66
C GLY A 78 -16.10 -0.36 22.94
N ARG A 79 -15.88 -0.28 21.62
CA ARG A 79 -15.11 -1.28 20.86
C ARG A 79 -13.64 -0.91 20.79
N GLU A 80 -12.82 -1.93 20.56
CA GLU A 80 -11.37 -1.76 20.36
C GLU A 80 -11.06 -1.34 18.91
N MET A 81 -9.98 -0.60 18.78
CA MET A 81 -9.40 -0.12 17.54
C MET A 81 -7.88 -0.04 17.69
N LYS A 82 -7.19 0.06 16.55
CA LYS A 82 -5.75 0.17 16.50
C LYS A 82 -5.36 1.59 16.13
N ILE A 83 -4.41 2.15 16.88
CA ILE A 83 -3.80 3.43 16.55
C ILE A 83 -2.76 3.17 15.46
N VAL A 84 -2.95 3.78 14.30
CA VAL A 84 -2.17 3.53 13.09
C VAL A 84 -1.08 4.56 12.85
N ASN A 85 -1.16 5.72 13.52
CA ASN A 85 -0.14 6.77 13.41
C ASN A 85 0.01 7.59 14.70
N GLY A 86 0.99 8.49 14.73
CA GLY A 86 1.28 9.37 15.86
C GLY A 86 2.05 8.70 17.00
N ALA A 87 2.09 9.34 18.17
CA ALA A 87 2.92 8.97 19.32
C ALA A 87 2.62 7.55 19.83
N TYR A 88 1.38 7.11 19.65
CA TYR A 88 0.83 5.83 20.12
C TYR A 88 0.66 4.81 18.99
N ARG A 89 1.30 5.02 17.85
CA ARG A 89 1.28 4.09 16.71
C ARG A 89 1.57 2.65 17.14
N GLY A 90 0.70 1.74 16.73
CA GLY A 90 0.78 0.31 17.01
C GLY A 90 0.03 -0.13 18.27
N CYS A 91 -0.39 0.80 19.13
CA CYS A 91 -1.17 0.46 20.33
C CYS A 91 -2.62 0.11 19.98
N THR A 92 -3.16 -0.87 20.71
CA THR A 92 -4.60 -1.14 20.75
C THR A 92 -5.26 -0.24 21.80
N ALA A 93 -6.44 0.29 21.49
CA ALA A 93 -7.18 1.17 22.36
C ALA A 93 -8.70 0.99 22.22
N LYS A 94 -9.42 1.24 23.31
CA LYS A 94 -10.88 1.22 23.36
C LYS A 94 -11.43 2.62 23.10
N LEU A 95 -12.40 2.73 22.20
CA LEU A 95 -13.07 4.00 21.91
C LEU A 95 -14.01 4.39 23.06
N GLU A 96 -13.75 5.52 23.72
CA GLU A 96 -14.59 6.04 24.80
C GLU A 96 -15.63 7.04 24.29
N SER A 97 -15.19 8.00 23.47
CA SER A 97 -16.09 8.98 22.87
C SER A 97 -15.49 9.55 21.58
N LEU A 98 -16.31 10.23 20.80
CA LEU A 98 -15.90 10.91 19.58
C LEU A 98 -16.32 12.39 19.64
N ASP A 99 -15.43 13.26 19.21
CA ASP A 99 -15.62 14.70 19.08
C ASP A 99 -15.68 15.03 17.59
N LYS A 100 -16.89 15.31 17.11
CA LYS A 100 -17.16 15.57 15.69
C LYS A 100 -16.66 16.94 15.24
N ASP A 101 -16.57 17.90 16.16
CA ASP A 101 -16.24 19.28 15.81
C ASP A 101 -14.73 19.40 15.56
N ASN A 102 -13.93 18.67 16.34
CA ASN A 102 -12.47 18.64 16.20
C ASN A 102 -11.95 17.42 15.42
N PHE A 103 -12.83 16.57 14.89
CA PHE A 103 -12.46 15.32 14.20
C PHE A 103 -11.50 14.44 15.03
N CYS A 104 -11.78 14.34 16.33
CA CYS A 104 -10.93 13.67 17.32
C CYS A 104 -11.66 12.51 18.01
N LEU A 105 -10.92 11.44 18.27
CA LEU A 105 -11.35 10.28 19.05
C LEU A 105 -10.72 10.37 20.44
N ASN A 106 -11.50 10.10 21.47
CA ASN A 106 -10.99 9.87 22.82
C ASN A 106 -10.87 8.36 23.02
N LEU A 107 -9.63 7.89 23.15
CA LEU A 107 -9.29 6.48 23.21
C LEU A 107 -8.62 6.16 24.54
N CYS A 108 -8.99 5.04 25.16
CA CYS A 108 -8.28 4.48 26.30
C CYS A 108 -7.36 3.35 25.83
N ILE A 109 -6.05 3.50 26.01
CA ILE A 109 -5.06 2.48 25.61
C ILE A 109 -5.32 1.19 26.39
N SER A 110 -5.55 0.09 25.67
CA SER A 110 -5.81 -1.23 26.26
C SER A 110 -4.55 -2.09 26.38
N GLU A 111 -3.50 -1.81 25.61
CA GLU A 111 -2.27 -2.62 25.60
C GLU A 111 -0.99 -1.77 25.63
N GLY A 112 0.06 -2.29 26.28
CA GLY A 112 1.40 -1.70 26.33
C GLY A 112 1.72 -0.90 27.60
N PRO A 113 2.90 -0.25 27.66
CA PRO A 113 3.39 0.44 28.88
C PRO A 113 2.52 1.61 29.36
N MET A 114 1.61 2.08 28.51
CA MET A 114 0.70 3.21 28.77
C MET A 114 -0.75 2.74 28.96
N HIS A 115 -0.96 1.47 29.33
CA HIS A 115 -2.28 0.89 29.59
C HIS A 115 -3.12 1.76 30.54
N GLY A 116 -4.41 1.91 30.25
CA GLY A 116 -5.35 2.71 31.04
C GLY A 116 -5.26 4.21 30.82
N ARG A 117 -4.38 4.69 29.93
CA ARG A 117 -4.27 6.11 29.60
C ARG A 117 -5.32 6.50 28.55
N SER A 118 -6.08 7.56 28.84
CA SER A 118 -6.90 8.25 27.83
C SER A 118 -6.04 9.19 26.98
N VAL A 119 -6.19 9.08 25.66
CA VAL A 119 -5.47 9.84 24.64
C VAL A 119 -6.46 10.38 23.61
N ARG A 120 -6.19 11.58 23.10
CA ARG A 120 -6.96 12.19 22.00
C ARG A 120 -6.21 11.95 20.70
N VAL A 121 -6.88 11.35 19.71
CA VAL A 121 -6.27 10.91 18.44
C VAL A 121 -7.17 11.34 17.27
N PRO A 122 -6.63 11.92 16.18
CA PRO A 122 -7.41 12.24 14.98
C PRO A 122 -8.08 11.01 14.35
N TYR A 123 -9.16 11.22 13.57
CA TYR A 123 -9.89 10.14 12.90
C TYR A 123 -9.00 9.32 11.93
N GLU A 124 -8.04 9.97 11.28
CA GLU A 124 -7.10 9.36 10.33
C GLU A 124 -6.05 8.46 11.01
N ASP A 125 -5.80 8.71 12.29
CA ASP A 125 -4.71 8.08 13.03
C ASP A 125 -5.17 6.84 13.81
N ALA A 126 -6.45 6.44 13.71
CA ALA A 126 -6.94 5.19 14.29
C ALA A 126 -8.02 4.53 13.43
N SER A 127 -7.99 3.20 13.37
CA SER A 127 -8.99 2.42 12.63
C SER A 127 -9.44 1.19 13.40
N LYS A 128 -10.69 0.76 13.17
CA LYS A 128 -11.31 -0.42 13.75
C LYS A 128 -10.38 -1.62 13.58
N LEU A 129 -10.12 -2.30 14.70
CA LEU A 129 -9.33 -3.53 14.70
C LEU A 129 -10.18 -4.67 14.13
N ALA A 130 -9.62 -5.40 13.18
CA ALA A 130 -10.24 -6.57 12.60
C ALA A 130 -9.97 -7.75 13.55
N TYR A 131 -11.00 -8.25 14.21
CA TYR A 131 -10.91 -9.54 14.87
C TYR A 131 -10.86 -10.60 13.77
N ILE A 132 -9.65 -11.06 13.45
CA ILE A 132 -9.50 -12.41 12.96
C ILE A 132 -9.91 -13.25 14.17
N MET A 133 -11.17 -13.68 14.21
CA MET A 133 -11.45 -14.89 14.94
C MET A 133 -10.52 -15.93 14.33
N SER A 134 -9.43 -16.26 15.02
CA SER A 134 -8.67 -17.48 14.85
C SER A 134 -9.59 -18.65 15.20
N LEU A 135 -10.63 -18.85 14.39
CA LEU A 135 -11.34 -20.12 14.29
C LEU A 135 -10.47 -21.06 13.46
N GLU A 136 -9.30 -21.39 14.02
CA GLU A 136 -8.82 -22.76 14.00
C GLU A 136 -9.17 -23.47 15.32
N SER A 137 -10.16 -22.99 16.08
CA SER A 137 -10.98 -23.96 16.79
C SER A 137 -11.90 -24.57 15.74
N GLU A 138 -11.77 -25.88 15.52
CA GLU A 138 -12.74 -26.70 14.80
C GLU A 138 -14.14 -26.41 15.36
N VAL A 139 -14.83 -25.43 14.78
CA VAL A 139 -16.26 -25.30 15.02
C VAL A 139 -16.86 -26.48 14.28
N VAL A 140 -17.12 -27.56 15.02
CA VAL A 140 -18.02 -28.61 14.56
C VAL A 140 -19.31 -27.88 14.21
N ARG A 141 -19.50 -27.63 12.91
CA ARG A 141 -20.75 -27.12 12.35
C ARG A 141 -21.76 -28.26 12.45
N GLY A 142 -22.19 -28.58 13.67
CA GLY A 142 -23.34 -29.40 13.92
C GLY A 142 -24.54 -28.62 13.42
N SER A 143 -24.98 -28.93 12.20
CA SER A 143 -26.27 -28.45 11.73
C SER A 143 -27.34 -28.93 12.71
N LEU A 144 -28.16 -28.02 13.24
CA LEU A 144 -29.36 -28.36 13.97
C LEU A 144 -30.26 -29.14 13.00
N LYS A 145 -30.28 -30.48 13.13
CA LYS A 145 -31.10 -31.35 12.29
C LYS A 145 -32.56 -31.19 12.70
N LEU A 146 -33.29 -30.32 12.00
CA LEU A 146 -34.75 -30.34 12.00
C LEU A 146 -35.23 -31.57 11.21
N LYS A 147 -36.21 -32.28 11.75
CA LYS A 147 -36.69 -33.55 11.23
C LYS A 147 -37.53 -33.33 9.96
N LYS A 148 -37.01 -33.87 8.85
CA LYS A 148 -37.64 -34.18 7.55
C LYS A 148 -38.13 -33.01 6.67
N GLY A 149 -37.62 -33.03 5.44
CA GLY A 149 -38.07 -32.24 4.28
C GLY A 149 -36.97 -32.25 3.22
N ASP A 150 -36.87 -33.31 2.42
CA ASP A 150 -35.85 -33.48 1.39
C ASP A 150 -35.99 -32.42 0.28
N ILE A 151 -35.01 -31.50 0.17
CA ILE A 151 -34.89 -30.60 -0.97
C ILE A 151 -33.45 -30.63 -1.49
N PHE A 152 -33.34 -30.98 -2.77
CA PHE A 152 -32.14 -31.20 -3.60
C PHE A 152 -30.97 -30.22 -3.34
N LYS A 153 -29.78 -30.76 -3.05
CA LYS A 153 -28.50 -30.02 -3.10
C LYS A 153 -27.86 -30.14 -4.49
N LYS A 154 -27.80 -29.05 -5.26
CA LYS A 154 -26.88 -28.91 -6.41
C LYS A 154 -25.44 -28.73 -5.89
N LYS A 155 -24.51 -29.56 -6.37
CA LYS A 155 -23.06 -29.48 -6.12
C LYS A 155 -22.48 -28.16 -6.66
N LYS A 156 -21.85 -27.34 -5.82
CA LYS A 156 -20.93 -26.27 -6.27
C LYS A 156 -19.64 -26.93 -6.79
N LYS A 157 -19.22 -26.58 -8.01
CA LYS A 157 -17.90 -26.92 -8.55
C LYS A 157 -16.81 -26.21 -7.73
N LYS A 158 -15.76 -26.94 -7.39
CA LYS A 158 -14.50 -26.38 -6.87
C LYS A 158 -13.83 -25.62 -8.03
N VAL A 159 -13.39 -24.39 -7.77
CA VAL A 159 -12.59 -23.60 -8.71
C VAL A 159 -11.19 -23.50 -8.12
N ASP A 160 -10.19 -23.92 -8.91
CA ASP A 160 -8.77 -23.92 -8.55
C ASP A 160 -8.23 -22.49 -8.40
N PRO A 161 -7.39 -22.20 -7.38
CA PRO A 161 -6.83 -20.87 -7.19
C PRO A 161 -5.58 -20.70 -8.07
N LYS A 162 -5.78 -20.41 -9.35
CA LYS A 162 -4.79 -19.72 -10.19
C LYS A 162 -5.53 -18.63 -10.96
N MET A 163 -4.92 -17.45 -10.98
CA MET A 163 -5.42 -16.16 -11.47
C MET A 163 -6.20 -15.37 -10.40
N ILE A 164 -5.56 -14.33 -9.87
CA ILE A 164 -6.02 -12.93 -9.95
C ILE A 164 -4.77 -12.08 -9.72
N ASP A 165 -4.10 -11.73 -10.81
CA ASP A 165 -3.21 -10.59 -10.85
C ASP A 165 -4.04 -9.42 -11.41
N LEU A 166 -4.98 -8.92 -10.60
CA LEU A 166 -5.48 -7.55 -10.78
C LEU A 166 -4.50 -6.61 -10.07
N THR A 167 -3.22 -6.68 -10.47
CA THR A 167 -2.38 -5.50 -10.42
C THR A 167 -3.09 -4.45 -11.26
N ILE A 168 -3.45 -3.33 -10.62
CA ILE A 168 -3.82 -2.10 -11.31
C ILE A 168 -2.61 -1.74 -12.17
N LYS A 169 -2.57 -2.27 -13.39
CA LYS A 169 -1.82 -1.65 -14.47
C LYS A 169 -2.51 -0.30 -14.65
N LYS A 170 -1.69 0.73 -14.64
CA LYS A 170 -2.07 2.09 -14.95
C LYS A 170 -2.66 2.08 -16.37
N ASP A 171 -3.98 1.93 -16.47
CA ASP A 171 -4.70 2.00 -17.73
C ASP A 171 -4.82 3.47 -18.14
N GLU A 172 -3.73 4.00 -18.68
CA GLU A 172 -3.85 5.04 -19.70
C GLU A 172 -4.40 4.37 -20.96
N LYS A 173 -5.72 4.43 -21.15
CA LYS A 173 -6.41 4.75 -22.42
C LYS A 173 -7.86 4.24 -22.43
N THR A 174 -8.81 5.17 -22.31
CA THR A 174 -10.09 5.09 -23.03
C THR A 174 -10.40 6.46 -23.64
N ASN A 175 -9.77 6.74 -24.79
CA ASN A 175 -10.42 7.49 -25.86
C ASN A 175 -9.82 7.06 -27.21
N THR A 176 -10.20 5.87 -27.65
CA THR A 176 -9.91 5.37 -29.01
C THR A 176 -11.22 5.31 -29.79
N ALA A 177 -11.75 6.49 -30.10
CA ALA A 177 -12.64 6.67 -31.24
C ALA A 177 -11.90 7.59 -32.23
N GLY A 178 -11.40 7.01 -33.34
CA GLY A 178 -11.04 7.79 -34.53
C GLY A 178 -9.58 7.85 -34.99
N LYS A 179 -8.64 7.02 -34.52
CA LYS A 179 -7.28 7.04 -35.09
C LYS A 179 -7.22 6.29 -36.43
N THR A 180 -6.71 6.97 -37.45
CA THR A 180 -6.53 6.40 -38.80
C THR A 180 -5.35 5.43 -38.83
N LYS A 181 -5.32 4.49 -39.79
CA LYS A 181 -4.25 3.48 -39.92
C LYS A 181 -2.85 4.09 -40.02
N ALA A 182 -2.73 5.28 -40.61
CA ALA A 182 -1.47 6.01 -40.74
C ALA A 182 -0.93 6.49 -39.39
N GLU A 183 -1.83 6.95 -38.52
CA GLU A 183 -1.49 7.47 -37.19
C GLU A 183 -1.00 6.35 -36.26
N ILE A 184 -1.62 5.18 -36.35
CA ILE A 184 -1.20 3.97 -35.63
C ILE A 184 0.19 3.51 -36.08
N ALA A 185 0.47 3.55 -37.38
CA ALA A 185 1.77 3.16 -37.93
C ALA A 185 2.88 4.14 -37.49
N PHE A 186 2.59 5.43 -37.44
CA PHE A 186 3.53 6.45 -37.00
C PHE A 186 3.88 6.33 -35.52
N GLU A 187 2.87 6.17 -34.66
CA GLU A 187 3.06 6.01 -33.22
C GLU A 187 3.86 4.74 -32.91
N LYS A 188 3.52 3.61 -33.58
CA LYS A 188 4.26 2.34 -33.42
C LYS A 188 5.72 2.47 -33.83
N ARG A 189 6.02 3.19 -34.91
CA ARG A 189 7.40 3.44 -35.35
C ARG A 189 8.17 4.30 -34.36
N ARG A 190 7.51 5.31 -33.78
CA ARG A 190 8.08 6.16 -32.73
C ARG A 190 8.37 5.36 -31.47
N GLU A 191 7.43 4.53 -31.01
CA GLU A 191 7.61 3.63 -29.87
C GLU A 191 8.76 2.64 -30.10
N GLN A 192 8.87 2.05 -31.30
CA GLN A 192 9.99 1.19 -31.67
C GLN A 192 11.34 1.93 -31.60
N THR A 193 11.40 3.17 -32.10
CA THR A 193 12.62 3.97 -32.10
C THR A 193 13.01 4.40 -30.68
N ILE A 194 12.03 4.77 -29.86
CA ILE A 194 12.23 5.10 -28.45
C ILE A 194 12.72 3.88 -27.68
N PHE A 195 12.10 2.71 -27.92
CA PHE A 195 12.48 1.45 -27.29
C PHE A 195 13.89 1.02 -27.69
N GLU A 196 14.26 1.12 -28.96
CA GLU A 196 15.60 0.81 -29.45
C GLU A 196 16.65 1.74 -28.85
N ARG A 197 16.37 3.05 -28.76
CA ARG A 197 17.26 4.02 -28.08
C ARG A 197 17.38 3.74 -26.59
N MET A 198 16.29 3.34 -25.95
CA MET A 198 16.27 2.99 -24.52
C MET A 198 17.06 1.71 -24.27
N GLN A 199 16.92 0.69 -25.11
CA GLN A 199 17.73 -0.52 -25.06
C GLN A 199 19.21 -0.24 -25.29
N LYS A 200 19.56 0.56 -26.31
CA LYS A 200 20.96 0.95 -26.55
C LYS A 200 21.56 1.71 -25.37
N LYS A 201 20.82 2.67 -24.79
CA LYS A 201 21.26 3.41 -23.59
C LYS A 201 21.39 2.54 -22.34
N ALA A 202 20.54 1.53 -22.19
CA ALA A 202 20.59 0.58 -21.08
C ALA A 202 21.66 -0.51 -21.28
N ALA A 203 21.98 -0.85 -22.53
CA ALA A 203 22.98 -1.84 -22.89
C ALA A 203 24.41 -1.35 -22.71
N VAL A 204 24.66 -0.03 -22.78
CA VAL A 204 25.97 0.53 -22.46
C VAL A 204 26.28 0.29 -20.98
N SER A 205 27.11 -0.72 -20.74
CA SER A 205 27.54 -1.10 -19.40
C SER A 205 28.51 -0.05 -18.84
N HIS A 206 28.62 0.06 -17.52
CA HIS A 206 29.62 0.93 -16.87
C HIS A 206 31.03 0.68 -17.42
N ARG A 207 31.33 -0.56 -17.79
CA ARG A 207 32.59 -0.97 -18.41
C ARG A 207 32.83 -0.29 -19.76
N GLU A 208 31.84 -0.24 -20.64
CA GLU A 208 31.94 0.44 -21.95
C GLU A 208 32.09 1.96 -21.77
N ARG A 209 31.38 2.55 -20.80
CA ARG A 209 31.54 3.99 -20.49
C ARG A 209 32.95 4.32 -20.00
N VAL A 210 33.58 3.41 -19.26
CA VAL A 210 34.97 3.54 -18.78
C VAL A 210 35.98 3.29 -19.91
N GLU A 211 35.75 2.30 -20.77
CA GLU A 211 36.59 2.03 -21.95
C GLU A 211 36.56 3.19 -22.96
N GLU A 212 35.39 3.80 -23.19
CA GLU A 212 35.22 4.97 -24.06
C GLU A 212 35.91 6.22 -23.47
N PHE A 213 35.82 6.43 -22.15
CA PHE A 213 36.55 7.48 -21.44
C PHE A 213 38.08 7.27 -21.49
N ASN A 214 38.55 6.04 -21.30
CA ASN A 214 39.97 5.72 -21.39
C ASN A 214 40.52 5.86 -22.82
N LYS A 215 39.71 5.51 -23.82
CA LYS A 215 40.05 5.73 -25.23
C LYS A 215 40.15 7.22 -25.55
N GLN A 216 39.20 8.04 -25.09
CA GLN A 216 39.26 9.49 -25.21
C GLN A 216 40.48 10.09 -24.49
N MET A 217 40.83 9.60 -23.30
CA MET A 217 42.04 10.04 -22.60
C MET A 217 43.32 9.65 -23.38
N SER A 218 43.34 8.49 -24.05
CA SER A 218 44.48 8.09 -24.90
C SER A 218 44.60 8.90 -26.20
N GLU A 219 43.48 9.31 -26.80
CA GLU A 219 43.47 10.23 -27.96
C GLU A 219 43.87 11.66 -27.55
N LEU A 220 43.50 12.08 -26.34
CA LEU A 220 43.82 13.43 -25.83
C LEU A 220 45.28 13.58 -25.36
N THR A 221 46.05 12.49 -25.28
CA THR A 221 47.46 12.50 -24.85
C THR A 221 48.49 12.74 -25.96
N GLU A 222 48.08 12.95 -27.22
CA GLU A 222 49.04 13.28 -28.30
C GLU A 222 49.45 14.76 -28.34
N PHE A 223 48.88 15.63 -27.50
CA PHE A 223 49.18 17.07 -27.51
C PHE A 223 49.32 17.66 -26.09
N ASN A 224 50.29 17.15 -25.32
CA ASN A 224 51.07 17.96 -24.37
C ASN A 224 52.17 17.11 -23.71
N ASP A 225 53.34 17.04 -24.36
CA ASP A 225 54.59 16.74 -23.67
C ASP A 225 54.93 17.91 -22.74
N ILE A 226 55.03 17.65 -21.43
CA ILE A 226 55.55 18.64 -20.47
C ILE A 226 57.08 18.67 -20.63
N PRO A 227 57.71 19.79 -20.99
CA PRO A 227 59.16 19.85 -21.05
C PRO A 227 59.75 19.65 -19.66
N LYS A 228 60.66 18.66 -19.53
CA LYS A 228 61.41 18.41 -18.30
C LYS A 228 62.34 19.60 -18.02
N VAL A 229 61.98 20.42 -17.04
CA VAL A 229 62.90 21.41 -16.48
C VAL A 229 63.78 20.72 -15.43
N SER A 230 65.05 20.53 -15.77
CA SER A 230 66.07 20.00 -14.87
C SER A 230 66.34 20.98 -13.75
N TRP A 231 66.17 20.53 -12.50
CA TRP A 231 66.66 21.26 -11.34
C TRP A 231 68.15 20.99 -11.19
N THR A 232 68.98 21.95 -11.61
CA THR A 232 70.38 22.03 -11.22
C THR A 232 70.66 23.37 -10.56
N LYS A 233 71.23 23.24 -9.37
CA LYS A 233 71.70 24.15 -8.33
C LYS A 233 72.14 25.56 -8.74
#